data_AF-A0A3M2ERB7-F1
#
_entry.id   AF-A0A3M2ERB7-F1
#
_cell.length_a   1.000
_cell.length_b   1.000
_cell.length_c   1.000
_cell.angle_alpha   90.00
_cell.angle_beta   90.00
_cell.angle_gamma   90.00
#
_symmetry.space_group_name_H-M   'P 1'
#
loop_
_entity.id
_entity.type
_entity.pdbx_description
1 polymer ?
#
loop_
_entity_poly.entity_id
_entity_poly.type
_entity_poly.pdbx_seq_one_letter_code
_entity_poly.pdbx_strand_id
1 'polypeptide(L)'
;MTCTCVRPLHSRPSRTPLGAALGSSPRRSGERPSEPHSGEGARFAAERLPGLGKLIAHPIAGHHAGLPNGIGRAEGRPATPLAERIRQAEALELPRGIELPALDRPPAPLAGLPMDDQASFRLHFFTRMLFSALVDADFLETEAFHDRVEGRPRERGWLGSLAGLRGRLETHLAAIGRATAPINAERARILSHVRAGAKRAPGLFSLTVPTGGGKTLTSLAFALDHAIRHELERVIYVIPCVSIIEQTAAVFRKALGDADTGPRWSSAPRPSRRAVDASSKMARLAEAKATHPCDEQARSRGSLM
;
A
#
# COMPACT_ATOMS: atom_id res chain seq x y z
N MET A 1 -10.46 16.73 -11.55
CA MET A 1 -10.20 16.00 -10.29
C MET A 1 -11.33 15.00 -10.13
N THR A 2 -11.04 13.72 -10.24
CA THR A 2 -12.02 12.64 -10.06
C THR A 2 -11.86 12.08 -8.64
N CYS A 3 -12.97 11.94 -7.92
CA CYS A 3 -13.03 11.35 -6.59
C CYS A 3 -13.83 10.05 -6.71
N THR A 4 -13.26 8.93 -6.28
CA THR A 4 -13.90 7.62 -6.34
C THR A 4 -13.95 7.05 -4.93
N CYS A 5 -15.13 6.60 -4.50
CA CYS A 5 -15.40 6.07 -3.16
C CYS A 5 -15.46 4.53 -3.21
N VAL A 6 -14.91 3.85 -2.21
CA VAL A 6 -14.89 2.37 -2.14
C VAL A 6 -15.38 1.92 -0.76
N ARG A 7 -16.21 0.87 -0.72
CA ARG A 7 -16.66 0.15 0.48
C ARG A 7 -15.86 -1.15 0.66
N PRO A 8 -15.43 -1.54 1.88
CA PRO A 8 -14.81 -2.84 2.11
C PRO A 8 -15.82 -3.93 2.55
N LEU A 9 -15.55 -5.17 2.14
CA LEU A 9 -16.11 -6.40 2.69
C LEU A 9 -15.11 -6.96 3.71
N HIS A 10 -15.55 -7.22 4.95
CA HIS A 10 -14.73 -7.82 6.00
C HIS A 10 -15.04 -9.31 6.14
N SER A 11 -14.02 -10.16 5.96
CA SER A 11 -13.87 -11.41 6.73
C SER A 11 -12.41 -11.86 6.64
N ARG A 12 -11.79 -12.16 7.78
CA ARG A 12 -10.45 -12.78 7.88
C ARG A 12 -10.62 -14.14 8.55
N PRO A 13 -10.10 -15.24 7.99
CA PRO A 13 -9.89 -16.46 8.76
C PRO A 13 -8.52 -16.42 9.45
N SER A 14 -8.48 -16.99 10.65
CA SER A 14 -7.28 -17.19 11.48
C SER A 14 -6.28 -18.15 10.80
N ARG A 15 -4.98 -17.87 10.92
CA ARG A 15 -3.91 -18.80 10.54
C ARG A 15 -2.95 -19.06 11.69
N THR A 16 -2.73 -20.34 11.95
CA THR A 16 -1.75 -20.96 12.86
C THR A 16 -0.34 -20.84 12.27
N PRO A 17 0.74 -20.74 13.08
CA PRO A 17 2.10 -20.58 12.54
C PRO A 17 2.69 -21.94 12.15
N LEU A 18 3.19 -22.08 10.92
CA LEU A 18 3.97 -23.24 10.49
C LEU A 18 5.47 -22.97 10.76
N GLY A 19 6.05 -23.79 11.63
CA GLY A 19 7.49 -23.82 11.91
C GLY A 19 8.31 -24.44 10.78
N ALA A 20 9.57 -24.05 10.74
CA ALA A 20 10.58 -24.36 9.73
C ALA A 20 10.94 -25.86 9.63
N ALA A 21 11.18 -26.33 8.40
CA ALA A 21 12.27 -27.26 8.05
C ALA A 21 12.30 -27.52 6.54
N LEU A 22 13.22 -26.88 5.80
CA LEU A 22 13.70 -27.39 4.51
C LEU A 22 15.23 -27.33 4.54
N GLY A 23 15.87 -28.49 4.41
CA GLY A 23 17.31 -28.65 4.43
C GLY A 23 17.94 -28.10 3.15
N SER A 24 18.87 -27.17 3.31
CA SER A 24 19.73 -26.67 2.23
C SER A 24 21.16 -27.17 2.44
N SER A 25 21.76 -27.75 1.38
CA SER A 25 23.17 -28.14 1.29
C SER A 25 24.13 -27.00 1.69
N PRO A 26 25.28 -27.28 2.35
CA PRO A 26 26.13 -26.24 2.91
C PRO A 26 26.82 -25.43 1.79
N ARG A 27 26.35 -24.20 1.56
CA ARG A 27 27.01 -23.21 0.71
C ARG A 27 27.81 -22.23 1.57
N ARG A 28 28.95 -21.79 1.03
CA ARG A 28 29.96 -20.96 1.72
C ARG A 28 29.36 -19.62 2.18
N SER A 29 29.74 -19.22 3.39
CA SER A 29 29.32 -17.99 4.06
C SER A 29 29.68 -16.74 3.23
N GLY A 30 28.68 -16.01 2.72
CA GLY A 30 28.86 -14.67 2.14
C GLY A 30 28.03 -14.37 0.89
N GLU A 31 27.53 -15.38 0.18
CA GLU A 31 26.63 -15.17 -0.97
C GLU A 31 25.18 -14.97 -0.47
N ARG A 32 24.53 -13.88 -0.88
CA ARG A 32 23.08 -13.72 -0.67
C ARG A 32 22.38 -14.88 -1.36
N PRO A 33 21.54 -15.68 -0.67
CA PRO A 33 20.68 -16.63 -1.34
C PRO A 33 19.71 -15.83 -2.19
N SER A 34 19.97 -15.77 -3.50
CA SER A 34 19.01 -15.30 -4.49
C SER A 34 18.50 -16.53 -5.20
N GLU A 35 17.70 -17.33 -4.50
CA GLU A 35 16.88 -18.32 -5.20
C GLU A 35 15.91 -17.53 -6.09
N PRO A 36 15.97 -17.69 -7.42
CA PRO A 36 14.97 -17.10 -8.28
C PRO A 36 13.62 -17.73 -7.87
N HIS A 37 12.69 -16.87 -7.46
CA HIS A 37 11.36 -17.28 -6.98
C HIS A 37 10.22 -16.49 -7.62
N SER A 38 10.47 -15.24 -8.03
CA SER A 38 9.46 -14.42 -8.70
C SER A 38 9.09 -14.93 -10.09
N GLY A 39 10.04 -15.53 -10.82
CA GLY A 39 9.77 -16.08 -12.16
C GLY A 39 9.07 -17.41 -12.09
N GLU A 40 9.55 -18.28 -11.20
CA GLU A 40 9.11 -19.64 -10.94
C GLU A 40 7.69 -19.64 -10.39
N GLY A 41 7.39 -18.78 -9.41
CA GLY A 41 6.04 -18.59 -8.90
C GLY A 41 5.08 -18.02 -9.95
N ALA A 42 5.56 -17.11 -10.82
CA ALA A 42 4.74 -16.57 -11.90
C ALA A 42 4.46 -17.61 -12.99
N ARG A 43 5.44 -18.45 -13.32
CA ARG A 43 5.29 -19.59 -14.23
C ARG A 43 4.29 -20.59 -13.66
N PHE A 44 4.46 -20.98 -12.40
CA PHE A 44 3.54 -21.86 -11.69
C PHE A 44 2.10 -21.33 -11.76
N ALA A 45 1.89 -20.06 -11.41
CA ALA A 45 0.58 -19.43 -11.47
C ALA A 45 -0.02 -19.46 -12.89
N ALA A 46 0.78 -19.15 -13.91
CA ALA A 46 0.32 -19.12 -15.30
C ALA A 46 -0.03 -20.51 -15.85
N GLU A 47 0.67 -21.55 -15.41
CA GLU A 47 0.48 -22.93 -15.90
C GLU A 47 -0.59 -23.70 -15.11
N ARG A 48 -0.67 -23.50 -13.79
CA ARG A 48 -1.47 -24.33 -12.89
C ARG A 48 -2.76 -23.67 -12.39
N LEU A 49 -2.91 -22.35 -12.51
CA LEU A 49 -4.13 -21.64 -12.09
C LEU A 49 -5.00 -21.30 -13.32
N PRO A 50 -6.19 -21.93 -13.46
CA PRO A 50 -7.06 -21.69 -14.61
C PRO A 50 -7.63 -20.27 -14.58
N GLY A 51 -7.83 -19.68 -15.77
CA GLY A 51 -8.46 -18.37 -15.97
C GLY A 51 -7.64 -17.18 -15.46
N LEU A 52 -7.46 -17.09 -14.14
CA LEU A 52 -6.80 -15.98 -13.44
C LEU A 52 -5.27 -16.12 -13.36
N GLY A 53 -4.70 -17.24 -13.79
CA GLY A 53 -3.26 -17.52 -13.65
C GLY A 53 -2.35 -16.43 -14.20
N LYS A 54 -2.62 -15.93 -15.41
CA LYS A 54 -1.85 -14.81 -16.00
C LYS A 54 -2.02 -13.50 -15.24
N LEU A 55 -3.20 -13.27 -14.67
CA LEU A 55 -3.50 -12.07 -13.89
C LEU A 55 -2.75 -12.07 -12.55
N ILE A 56 -2.54 -13.25 -11.97
CA ILE A 56 -1.76 -13.47 -10.74
C ILE A 56 -0.25 -13.54 -11.02
N ALA A 57 0.15 -14.04 -12.19
CA ALA A 57 1.56 -14.12 -12.57
C ALA A 57 2.22 -12.74 -12.67
N HIS A 58 1.49 -11.71 -13.09
CA HIS A 58 2.00 -10.33 -13.15
C HIS A 58 2.51 -9.81 -11.80
N PRO A 59 1.69 -9.77 -10.73
CA PRO A 59 2.16 -9.29 -9.43
C PRO A 59 3.27 -10.16 -8.83
N ILE A 60 3.21 -11.50 -8.98
CA ILE A 60 4.29 -12.40 -8.50
C ILE A 60 5.61 -12.12 -9.23
N ALA A 61 5.59 -11.98 -10.55
CA ALA A 61 6.81 -11.67 -11.31
C ALA A 61 7.39 -10.29 -10.99
N GLY A 62 6.56 -9.38 -10.49
CA GLY A 62 6.88 -7.98 -10.31
C GLY A 62 7.19 -7.54 -8.88
N HIS A 63 6.94 -8.36 -7.84
CA HIS A 63 6.92 -7.90 -6.43
C HIS A 63 8.21 -7.22 -5.97
N HIS A 64 9.37 -7.56 -6.52
CA HIS A 64 10.66 -6.91 -6.20
C HIS A 64 11.05 -5.74 -7.12
N ALA A 65 10.62 -5.77 -8.38
CA ALA A 65 11.19 -4.95 -9.46
C ALA A 65 10.20 -3.94 -10.07
N GLY A 66 8.91 -4.08 -9.78
CA GLY A 66 7.82 -3.37 -10.45
C GLY A 66 7.04 -4.29 -11.39
N LEU A 67 5.84 -3.87 -11.77
CA LEU A 67 4.93 -4.64 -12.61
C LEU A 67 5.44 -4.70 -14.07
N PRO A 68 5.75 -5.89 -14.63
CA PRO A 68 6.21 -6.00 -16.01
C PRO A 68 5.07 -5.81 -17.02
N ASN A 69 5.42 -5.41 -18.24
CA ASN A 69 4.56 -5.58 -19.41
C ASN A 69 4.33 -7.06 -19.72
N GLY A 70 3.21 -7.40 -20.35
CA GLY A 70 2.89 -8.79 -20.70
C GLY A 70 3.85 -9.42 -21.72
N ILE A 71 4.08 -8.73 -22.84
CA ILE A 71 4.82 -9.25 -24.01
C ILE A 71 5.93 -8.29 -24.45
N GLY A 72 5.64 -7.00 -24.60
CA GLY A 72 6.61 -6.00 -25.05
C GLY A 72 7.58 -5.56 -23.95
N ARG A 73 8.83 -5.23 -24.31
CA ARG A 73 9.78 -4.65 -23.36
C ARG A 73 9.27 -3.29 -22.86
N ALA A 74 9.51 -2.99 -21.58
CA ALA A 74 9.25 -1.67 -21.04
C ALA A 74 10.49 -0.78 -21.17
N GLU A 75 10.29 0.52 -21.41
CA GLU A 75 11.36 1.52 -21.30
C GLU A 75 11.83 1.68 -19.84
N GLY A 76 10.93 1.39 -18.88
CA GLY A 76 11.19 1.43 -17.45
C GLY A 76 11.65 0.09 -16.86
N ARG A 77 11.67 0.02 -15.53
CA ARG A 77 11.95 -1.22 -14.79
C ARG A 77 10.63 -1.88 -14.33
N PRO A 78 10.48 -3.21 -14.49
CA PRO A 78 11.41 -4.11 -15.18
C PRO A 78 11.26 -4.03 -16.70
N ALA A 79 12.39 -4.05 -17.43
CA ALA A 79 12.38 -4.04 -18.89
C ALA A 79 11.91 -5.38 -19.47
N THR A 80 12.25 -6.49 -18.82
CA THR A 80 11.90 -7.86 -19.25
C THR A 80 10.40 -8.13 -19.05
N PRO A 81 9.67 -8.49 -20.11
CA PRO A 81 8.24 -8.77 -20.06
C PRO A 81 7.92 -10.07 -19.32
N LEU A 82 6.68 -10.21 -18.86
CA LEU A 82 6.19 -11.39 -18.15
C LEU A 82 6.38 -12.67 -18.99
N ALA A 83 6.03 -12.63 -20.27
CA ALA A 83 6.14 -13.80 -21.15
C ALA A 83 7.59 -14.32 -21.28
N GLU A 84 8.58 -13.42 -21.25
CA GLU A 84 10.00 -13.81 -21.26
C GLU A 84 10.41 -14.38 -19.90
N ARG A 85 10.00 -13.75 -18.79
CA ARG A 85 10.25 -14.22 -17.43
C ARG A 85 9.71 -15.63 -17.18
N ILE A 86 8.46 -15.90 -17.57
CA ILE A 86 7.83 -17.22 -17.43
C ILE A 86 8.60 -18.28 -18.22
N ARG A 87 9.05 -17.95 -19.44
CA ARG A 87 9.77 -18.88 -20.31
C ARG A 87 11.17 -19.23 -19.78
N GLN A 88 11.83 -18.27 -19.14
CA GLN A 88 13.17 -18.41 -18.57
C GLN A 88 13.16 -19.07 -17.18
N ALA A 89 12.02 -19.01 -16.47
CA ALA A 89 11.89 -19.57 -15.13
C ALA A 89 11.82 -21.09 -15.15
N GLU A 90 12.34 -21.72 -14.10
CA GLU A 90 12.22 -23.15 -13.89
C GLU A 90 10.78 -23.53 -13.50
N ALA A 91 10.37 -24.76 -13.83
CA ALA A 91 9.09 -25.28 -13.38
C ALA A 91 9.18 -25.59 -11.88
N LEU A 92 8.20 -25.10 -11.12
CA LEU A 92 8.13 -25.32 -9.68
C LEU A 92 7.09 -26.41 -9.38
N GLU A 93 7.42 -27.32 -8.48
CA GLU A 93 6.45 -28.19 -7.83
C GLU A 93 6.20 -27.70 -6.41
N LEU A 94 4.95 -27.75 -5.95
CA LEU A 94 4.62 -27.34 -4.59
C LEU A 94 5.23 -28.33 -3.58
N PRO A 95 5.80 -27.84 -2.47
CA PRO A 95 6.22 -28.71 -1.39
C PRO A 95 5.05 -29.57 -0.87
N ARG A 96 5.35 -30.79 -0.42
CA ARG A 96 4.34 -31.69 0.14
C ARG A 96 3.62 -31.01 1.31
N GLY A 97 2.29 -31.14 1.35
CA GLY A 97 1.45 -30.55 2.40
C GLY A 97 1.10 -29.08 2.20
N ILE A 98 1.53 -28.46 1.10
CA ILE A 98 1.07 -27.12 0.71
C ILE A 98 -0.11 -27.25 -0.25
N GLU A 99 -1.27 -26.79 0.22
CA GLU A 99 -2.45 -26.62 -0.60
C GLU A 99 -2.69 -25.14 -0.87
N LEU A 100 -2.86 -24.80 -2.14
CA LEU A 100 -3.27 -23.46 -2.54
C LEU A 100 -4.79 -23.34 -2.50
N PRO A 101 -5.34 -22.17 -2.14
CA PRO A 101 -6.77 -21.95 -2.21
C PRO A 101 -7.24 -22.09 -3.66
N ALA A 102 -8.35 -22.78 -3.85
CA ALA A 102 -9.01 -22.88 -5.15
C ALA A 102 -9.46 -21.47 -5.62
N LEU A 103 -9.21 -21.16 -6.89
CA LEU A 103 -9.53 -19.88 -7.52
C LEU A 103 -10.53 -20.08 -8.66
N ASP A 104 -11.57 -20.85 -8.38
CA ASP A 104 -12.50 -21.36 -9.40
C ASP A 104 -13.44 -20.27 -9.94
N ARG A 105 -13.51 -19.13 -9.26
CA ARG A 105 -14.38 -18.02 -9.62
C ARG A 105 -13.63 -16.70 -9.59
N PRO A 106 -13.90 -15.80 -10.55
CA PRO A 106 -13.40 -14.44 -10.48
C PRO A 106 -13.89 -13.77 -9.19
N PRO A 107 -13.03 -12.99 -8.50
CA PRO A 107 -13.44 -12.20 -7.35
C PRO A 107 -14.53 -11.19 -7.75
N ALA A 108 -15.33 -10.71 -6.80
CA ALA A 108 -16.49 -9.85 -7.06
C ALA A 108 -16.24 -8.69 -8.06
N PRO A 109 -15.09 -7.97 -8.05
CA PRO A 109 -14.82 -6.92 -9.04
C PRO A 109 -14.65 -7.41 -10.49
N LEU A 110 -14.35 -8.69 -10.68
CA LEU A 110 -14.22 -9.36 -11.97
C LEU A 110 -15.41 -10.28 -12.30
N ALA A 111 -16.31 -10.51 -11.33
CA ALA A 111 -17.47 -11.37 -11.52
C ALA A 111 -18.47 -10.71 -12.48
N GLY A 112 -18.81 -11.40 -13.56
CA GLY A 112 -19.72 -10.86 -14.59
C GLY A 112 -19.14 -9.68 -15.38
N LEU A 113 -17.81 -9.52 -15.38
CA LEU A 113 -17.15 -8.42 -16.10
C LEU A 113 -17.45 -8.55 -17.61
N PRO A 114 -18.00 -7.51 -18.26
CA PRO A 114 -18.30 -7.59 -19.68
C PRO A 114 -17.02 -7.78 -20.49
N MET A 115 -17.02 -8.73 -21.42
CA MET A 115 -15.90 -8.95 -22.34
C MET A 115 -16.06 -8.06 -23.58
N ASP A 116 -16.14 -6.75 -23.34
CA ASP A 116 -16.18 -5.70 -24.37
C ASP A 116 -14.75 -5.16 -24.67
N ASP A 117 -14.66 -4.10 -25.46
CA ASP A 117 -13.43 -3.39 -25.81
C ASP A 117 -12.68 -2.82 -24.59
N GLN A 118 -13.36 -2.59 -23.47
CA GLN A 118 -12.81 -2.09 -22.21
C GLN A 118 -12.39 -3.20 -21.25
N ALA A 119 -12.62 -4.48 -21.57
CA ALA A 119 -12.26 -5.59 -20.68
C ALA A 119 -10.78 -5.60 -20.32
N SER A 120 -9.91 -5.41 -21.30
CA SER A 120 -8.45 -5.33 -21.11
C SER A 120 -8.05 -4.17 -20.19
N PHE A 121 -8.70 -3.02 -20.33
CA PHE A 121 -8.49 -1.85 -19.47
C PHE A 121 -8.88 -2.17 -18.03
N ARG A 122 -10.06 -2.76 -17.81
CA ARG A 122 -10.52 -3.15 -16.46
C ARG A 122 -9.60 -4.19 -15.80
N LEU A 123 -9.18 -5.22 -16.55
CA LEU A 123 -8.23 -6.23 -16.08
C LEU A 123 -6.86 -5.62 -15.74
N HIS A 124 -6.40 -4.62 -16.50
CA HIS A 124 -5.17 -3.90 -16.21
C HIS A 124 -5.23 -3.19 -14.85
N PHE A 125 -6.30 -2.44 -14.56
CA PHE A 125 -6.45 -1.79 -13.25
C PHE A 125 -6.58 -2.79 -12.11
N PHE A 126 -7.31 -3.89 -12.33
CA PHE A 126 -7.43 -4.93 -11.32
C PHE A 126 -6.07 -5.59 -11.02
N THR A 127 -5.27 -5.86 -12.05
CA THR A 127 -3.90 -6.39 -11.90
C THR A 127 -3.02 -5.43 -11.09
N ARG A 128 -3.13 -4.11 -11.33
CA ARG A 128 -2.41 -3.10 -10.55
C ARG A 128 -2.87 -3.01 -9.10
N MET A 129 -4.16 -3.19 -8.86
CA MET A 129 -4.72 -3.29 -7.51
C MET A 129 -4.15 -4.51 -6.77
N LEU A 130 -4.14 -5.69 -7.41
CA LEU A 130 -3.52 -6.88 -6.82
C LEU A 130 -2.02 -6.70 -6.53
N PHE A 131 -1.29 -6.12 -7.47
CA PHE A 131 0.11 -5.78 -7.27
C PHE A 131 0.32 -4.83 -6.09
N SER A 132 -0.52 -3.80 -5.98
CA SER A 132 -0.46 -2.87 -4.83
C SER A 132 -0.77 -3.58 -3.52
N ALA A 133 -1.75 -4.49 -3.51
CA ALA A 133 -2.12 -5.26 -2.31
C ALA A 133 -1.01 -6.23 -1.88
N LEU A 134 -0.36 -6.91 -2.82
CA LEU A 134 0.79 -7.78 -2.55
C LEU A 134 1.96 -6.99 -1.96
N VAL A 135 2.32 -5.87 -2.60
CA VAL A 135 3.41 -5.01 -2.11
C VAL A 135 3.10 -4.45 -0.72
N ASP A 136 1.87 -3.99 -0.48
CA ASP A 136 1.47 -3.52 0.85
C ASP A 136 1.53 -4.64 1.90
N ALA A 137 1.10 -5.86 1.56
CA ALA A 137 1.20 -7.02 2.44
C ALA A 137 2.67 -7.34 2.80
N ASP A 138 3.58 -7.32 1.84
CA ASP A 138 5.02 -7.54 2.08
C ASP A 138 5.61 -6.48 3.02
N PHE A 139 5.24 -5.21 2.83
CA PHE A 139 5.66 -4.14 3.73
C PHE A 139 5.08 -4.30 5.14
N LEU A 140 3.80 -4.67 5.25
CA LEU A 140 3.13 -4.85 6.53
C LEU A 140 3.69 -6.04 7.32
N GLU A 141 4.07 -7.13 6.64
CA GLU A 141 4.70 -8.28 7.30
C GLU A 141 6.15 -7.96 7.70
N THR A 142 6.89 -7.25 6.85
CA THR A 142 8.24 -6.77 7.18
C THR A 142 8.22 -5.85 8.40
N GLU A 143 7.28 -4.90 8.45
CA GLU A 143 7.04 -4.05 9.62
C GLU A 143 6.67 -4.89 10.84
N ALA A 144 5.74 -5.84 10.72
CA ALA A 144 5.33 -6.73 11.81
C ALA A 144 6.49 -7.54 12.41
N PHE A 145 7.40 -8.01 11.55
CA PHE A 145 8.60 -8.71 11.97
C PHE A 145 9.52 -7.79 12.76
N HIS A 146 9.79 -6.58 12.27
CA HIS A 146 10.62 -5.59 12.97
C HIS A 146 10.03 -5.15 14.31
N ASP A 147 8.73 -4.85 14.36
CA ASP A 147 8.04 -4.49 15.60
C ASP A 147 8.20 -5.58 16.67
N ARG A 148 8.05 -6.86 16.28
CA ARG A 148 8.23 -8.01 17.18
C ARG A 148 9.66 -8.15 17.69
N VAL A 149 10.65 -8.04 16.80
CA VAL A 149 12.06 -8.21 17.15
C VAL A 149 12.59 -7.06 18.00
N GLU A 150 12.11 -5.84 17.75
CA GLU A 150 12.59 -4.62 18.41
C GLU A 150 11.69 -4.17 19.57
N GLY A 151 10.62 -4.91 19.87
CA GLY A 151 9.69 -4.61 20.96
C GLY A 151 8.94 -3.29 20.79
N ARG A 152 8.73 -2.81 19.55
CA ARG A 152 8.07 -1.53 19.30
C ARG A 152 6.55 -1.65 19.41
N PRO A 153 5.86 -0.71 20.09
CA PRO A 153 4.41 -0.64 20.06
C PRO A 153 3.93 -0.32 18.66
N ARG A 154 2.88 -1.02 18.24
CA ARG A 154 2.32 -0.88 16.90
C ARG A 154 1.33 0.30 16.86
N GLU A 155 1.82 1.49 16.61
CA GLU A 155 0.96 2.67 16.41
C GLU A 155 0.42 2.69 14.98
N ARG A 156 -0.71 1.99 14.75
CA ARG A 156 -1.40 2.04 13.45
C ARG A 156 -2.85 2.45 13.58
N GLY A 157 -3.27 3.24 12.60
CA GLY A 157 -4.64 3.74 12.49
C GLY A 157 -4.71 5.23 12.78
N TRP A 158 -5.61 5.91 12.08
CA TRP A 158 -6.04 7.24 12.47
C TRP A 158 -7.18 7.07 13.47
N LEU A 159 -7.00 7.61 14.68
CA LEU A 159 -7.98 7.57 15.76
C LEU A 159 -8.91 8.79 15.76
N GLY A 160 -8.71 9.73 14.85
CA GLY A 160 -9.55 10.92 14.73
C GLY A 160 -10.87 10.64 14.03
N SER A 161 -11.66 11.70 13.85
CA SER A 161 -12.94 11.66 13.14
C SER A 161 -12.99 12.69 12.01
N LEU A 162 -13.79 12.44 10.97
CA LEU A 162 -13.94 13.38 9.87
C LEU A 162 -14.56 14.69 10.36
N ALA A 163 -15.42 14.59 11.38
CA ALA A 163 -15.98 15.73 12.09
C ALA A 163 -14.89 16.58 12.78
N GLY A 164 -13.90 15.92 13.39
CA GLY A 164 -12.71 16.58 13.96
C GLY A 164 -11.92 17.33 12.90
N LEU A 165 -11.58 16.69 11.78
CA LEU A 165 -10.88 17.33 10.66
C LEU A 165 -11.67 18.53 10.12
N ARG A 166 -12.99 18.38 9.95
CA ARG A 166 -13.87 19.47 9.53
C ARG A 166 -13.78 20.64 10.51
N GLY A 167 -13.89 20.41 11.81
CA GLY A 167 -13.80 21.47 12.82
C GLY A 167 -12.48 22.23 12.79
N ARG A 168 -11.36 21.54 12.57
CA ARG A 168 -10.03 22.17 12.41
C ARG A 168 -9.97 23.00 11.14
N LEU A 169 -10.50 22.48 10.04
CA LEU A 169 -10.59 23.20 8.77
C LEU A 169 -11.44 24.47 8.89
N GLU A 170 -12.60 24.42 9.57
CA GLU A 170 -13.44 25.60 9.81
C GLU A 170 -12.67 26.68 10.58
N THR A 171 -11.95 26.29 11.63
CA THR A 171 -11.12 27.20 12.42
C THR A 171 -10.08 27.89 11.54
N HIS A 172 -9.41 27.13 10.69
CA HIS A 172 -8.42 27.66 9.76
C HIS A 172 -9.03 28.62 8.72
N LEU A 173 -10.17 28.25 8.12
CA LEU A 173 -10.88 29.07 7.14
C LEU A 173 -11.40 30.37 7.74
N ALA A 174 -11.91 30.33 8.97
CA ALA A 174 -12.35 31.52 9.71
C ALA A 174 -11.19 32.49 9.97
N ALA A 175 -10.00 31.98 10.30
CA ALA A 175 -8.81 32.81 10.49
C ALA A 175 -8.37 33.51 9.19
N ILE A 176 -8.42 32.81 8.05
CA ILE A 176 -8.10 33.40 6.73
C ILE A 176 -9.13 34.47 6.34
N GLY A 177 -10.42 34.20 6.59
CA GLY A 177 -11.53 35.10 6.24
C GLY A 177 -11.50 36.46 6.96
N ARG A 178 -10.83 36.55 8.12
CA ARG A 178 -10.66 37.82 8.86
C ARG A 178 -9.72 38.81 8.18
N ALA A 179 -8.87 38.35 7.24
CA ALA A 179 -8.00 39.26 6.50
C ALA A 179 -8.83 40.05 5.47
N THR A 180 -8.74 41.39 5.50
CA THR A 180 -9.58 42.35 4.76
C THR A 180 -9.24 42.50 3.27
N ALA A 181 -8.69 41.46 2.64
CA ALA A 181 -8.37 41.49 1.22
C ALA A 181 -9.62 41.24 0.35
N PRO A 182 -9.87 42.02 -0.72
CA PRO A 182 -11.03 41.83 -1.62
C PRO A 182 -11.17 40.39 -2.17
N ILE A 183 -10.04 39.71 -2.40
CA ILE A 183 -10.00 38.32 -2.86
C ILE A 183 -10.63 37.33 -1.86
N ASN A 184 -10.65 37.64 -0.57
CA ASN A 184 -11.20 36.75 0.46
C ASN A 184 -12.73 36.73 0.43
N ALA A 185 -13.39 37.82 0.01
CA ALA A 185 -14.84 37.83 -0.19
C ALA A 185 -15.24 36.85 -1.31
N GLU A 186 -14.53 36.85 -2.43
CA GLU A 186 -14.82 35.92 -3.53
C GLU A 186 -14.49 34.47 -3.15
N ARG A 187 -13.39 34.24 -2.43
CA ARG A 187 -13.08 32.90 -1.89
C ARG A 187 -14.18 32.39 -0.95
N ALA A 188 -14.73 33.26 -0.10
CA ALA A 188 -15.83 32.90 0.79
C ALA A 188 -17.11 32.57 0.00
N ARG A 189 -17.40 33.33 -1.07
CA ARG A 189 -18.52 33.06 -1.98
C ARG A 189 -18.38 31.70 -2.66
N ILE A 190 -17.19 31.40 -3.21
CA ILE A 190 -16.87 30.12 -3.84
C ILE A 190 -17.00 28.97 -2.84
N LEU A 191 -16.44 29.13 -1.63
CA LEU A 191 -16.52 28.13 -0.57
C LEU A 191 -17.98 27.81 -0.21
N SER A 192 -18.80 28.83 0.02
CA SER A 192 -20.22 28.68 0.35
C SER A 192 -20.99 27.93 -0.74
N HIS A 193 -20.79 28.33 -2.00
CA HIS A 193 -21.42 27.67 -3.16
C HIS A 193 -21.04 26.19 -3.25
N VAL A 194 -19.75 25.88 -3.10
CA VAL A 194 -19.25 24.51 -3.20
C VAL A 194 -19.79 23.64 -2.06
N ARG A 195 -19.80 24.14 -0.81
CA ARG A 195 -20.32 23.40 0.35
C ARG A 195 -21.82 23.12 0.23
N ALA A 196 -22.60 24.02 -0.36
CA ALA A 196 -24.02 23.76 -0.62
C ALA A 196 -24.23 22.50 -1.49
N GLY A 197 -23.29 22.22 -2.40
CA GLY A 197 -23.28 21.03 -3.26
C GLY A 197 -22.99 19.73 -2.53
N ALA A 198 -22.41 19.74 -1.32
CA ALA A 198 -22.05 18.53 -0.57
C ALA A 198 -23.28 17.68 -0.18
N LYS A 199 -24.48 18.25 -0.28
CA LYS A 199 -25.75 17.57 0.02
C LYS A 199 -26.26 16.64 -1.08
N ARG A 200 -25.70 16.75 -2.29
CA ARG A 200 -26.11 15.98 -3.47
C ARG A 200 -25.74 14.50 -3.29
N ALA A 201 -26.48 13.61 -3.96
CA ALA A 201 -26.18 12.19 -3.93
C ALA A 201 -24.72 11.90 -4.37
N PRO A 202 -24.06 10.86 -3.83
CA PRO A 202 -22.71 10.48 -4.23
C PRO A 202 -22.58 10.28 -5.74
N GLY A 203 -21.51 10.80 -6.31
CA GLY A 203 -21.30 10.79 -7.75
C GLY A 203 -20.06 11.58 -8.15
N LEU A 204 -20.01 11.96 -9.43
CA LEU A 204 -18.91 12.75 -9.99
C LEU A 204 -19.23 14.24 -9.94
N PHE A 205 -18.30 15.02 -9.41
CA PHE A 205 -18.38 16.47 -9.30
C PHE A 205 -17.17 17.12 -9.96
N SER A 206 -17.37 18.29 -10.58
CA SER A 206 -16.29 19.11 -11.13
C SER A 206 -16.22 20.44 -10.40
N LEU A 207 -15.00 20.85 -10.05
CA LEU A 207 -14.72 22.15 -9.44
C LEU A 207 -13.83 22.97 -10.37
N THR A 208 -14.44 23.97 -11.01
CA THR A 208 -13.73 24.91 -11.91
C THR A 208 -13.61 26.26 -11.22
N VAL A 209 -12.41 26.58 -10.77
CA VAL A 209 -12.08 27.84 -10.07
C VAL A 209 -10.72 28.31 -10.58
N PRO A 210 -10.50 29.61 -10.82
CA PRO A 210 -9.21 30.13 -11.28
C PRO A 210 -8.10 29.88 -10.27
N THR A 211 -6.84 29.95 -10.70
CA THR A 211 -5.68 29.87 -9.80
C THR A 211 -5.76 30.99 -8.76
N GLY A 212 -5.41 30.68 -7.50
CA GLY A 212 -5.58 31.62 -6.39
C GLY A 212 -7.01 31.70 -5.80
N GLY A 213 -8.03 31.11 -6.45
CA GLY A 213 -9.42 31.12 -5.98
C GLY A 213 -9.76 30.14 -4.84
N GLY A 214 -8.77 29.51 -4.21
CA GLY A 214 -8.99 28.66 -3.04
C GLY A 214 -9.35 27.19 -3.31
N LYS A 215 -9.13 26.70 -4.54
CA LYS A 215 -9.44 25.30 -4.97
C LYS A 215 -9.10 24.25 -3.91
N THR A 216 -7.90 24.29 -3.36
CA THR A 216 -7.34 23.27 -2.47
C THR A 216 -8.11 23.11 -1.17
N LEU A 217 -8.40 24.21 -0.46
CA LEU A 217 -9.14 24.15 0.80
C LEU A 217 -10.64 24.00 0.56
N THR A 218 -11.17 24.60 -0.51
CA THR A 218 -12.58 24.48 -0.88
C THR A 218 -12.94 23.05 -1.30
N SER A 219 -12.08 22.35 -2.05
CA SER A 219 -12.31 20.95 -2.41
C SER A 219 -12.25 20.03 -1.19
N LEU A 220 -11.34 20.30 -0.24
CA LEU A 220 -11.28 19.56 1.02
C LEU A 220 -12.52 19.79 1.88
N ALA A 221 -13.02 21.04 1.97
CA ALA A 221 -14.24 21.35 2.71
C ALA A 221 -15.45 20.59 2.13
N PHE A 222 -15.61 20.60 0.80
CA PHE A 222 -16.62 19.79 0.12
C PHE A 222 -16.48 18.30 0.47
N ALA A 223 -15.27 17.76 0.35
CA ALA A 223 -15.03 16.34 0.54
C ALA A 223 -15.35 15.89 1.98
N LEU A 224 -14.98 16.70 2.99
CA LEU A 224 -15.30 16.42 4.39
C LEU A 224 -16.80 16.51 4.66
N ASP A 225 -17.47 17.57 4.20
CA ASP A 225 -18.92 17.72 4.39
C ASP A 225 -19.72 16.61 3.70
N HIS A 226 -19.31 16.24 2.48
CA HIS A 226 -19.94 15.17 1.71
C HIS A 226 -19.70 13.80 2.36
N ALA A 227 -18.46 13.52 2.79
CA ALA A 227 -18.12 12.28 3.46
C ALA A 227 -18.89 12.10 4.76
N ILE A 228 -18.98 13.14 5.59
CA ILE A 228 -19.75 13.10 6.84
C ILE A 228 -21.24 12.86 6.56
N ARG A 229 -21.81 13.57 5.57
CA ARG A 229 -23.25 13.46 5.27
C ARG A 229 -23.65 12.08 4.75
N HIS A 230 -22.77 11.44 3.99
CA HIS A 230 -23.05 10.14 3.36
C HIS A 230 -22.35 8.98 4.08
N GLU A 231 -21.90 9.21 5.32
CA GLU A 231 -21.29 8.19 6.19
C GLU A 231 -20.10 7.46 5.52
N LEU A 232 -19.29 8.21 4.79
CA LEU A 232 -18.07 7.72 4.17
C LEU A 232 -16.92 7.74 5.18
N GLU A 233 -16.04 6.75 5.10
CA GLU A 233 -14.97 6.58 6.07
C GLU A 233 -13.76 7.50 5.84
N ARG A 234 -13.46 7.83 4.58
CA ARG A 234 -12.17 8.43 4.19
C ARG A 234 -12.32 9.40 3.02
N VAL A 235 -11.46 10.41 3.01
CA VAL A 235 -11.23 11.28 1.85
C VAL A 235 -9.87 10.95 1.25
N ILE A 236 -9.84 10.61 -0.04
CA ILE A 236 -8.60 10.34 -0.78
C ILE A 236 -8.35 11.49 -1.75
N TYR A 237 -7.19 12.14 -1.63
CA TYR A 237 -6.81 13.27 -2.47
C TYR A 237 -5.72 12.83 -3.46
N VAL A 238 -6.04 12.85 -4.76
CA VAL A 238 -5.14 12.39 -5.84
C VAL A 238 -4.66 13.60 -6.66
N ILE A 239 -3.35 13.78 -6.76
CA ILE A 239 -2.72 14.89 -7.49
C ILE A 239 -1.60 14.34 -8.37
N PRO A 240 -1.44 14.83 -9.61
CA PRO A 240 -0.27 14.50 -10.42
C PRO A 240 1.00 15.11 -9.80
N CYS A 241 2.09 14.35 -9.83
CA CYS A 241 3.44 14.73 -9.38
C CYS A 241 3.65 14.83 -7.86
N VAL A 242 4.79 14.30 -7.41
CA VAL A 242 5.19 14.29 -5.99
C VAL A 242 5.32 15.71 -5.42
N SER A 243 5.88 16.65 -6.19
CA SER A 243 6.06 18.04 -5.74
C SER A 243 4.75 18.74 -5.39
N ILE A 244 3.69 18.55 -6.19
CA ILE A 244 2.38 19.16 -5.93
C ILE A 244 1.68 18.46 -4.77
N ILE A 245 1.89 17.15 -4.62
CA ILE A 245 1.44 16.38 -3.45
C ILE A 245 2.06 16.95 -2.18
N GLU A 246 3.37 17.16 -2.14
CA GLU A 246 4.07 17.70 -0.97
C GLU A 246 3.60 19.11 -0.61
N GLN A 247 3.41 19.97 -1.60
CA GLN A 247 2.87 21.32 -1.40
C GLN A 247 1.43 21.28 -0.84
N THR A 248 0.57 20.44 -1.42
CA THR A 248 -0.82 20.31 -0.94
C THR A 248 -0.87 19.69 0.45
N ALA A 249 0.01 18.72 0.73
CA ALA A 249 0.14 18.13 2.05
C ALA A 249 0.57 19.16 3.09
N ALA A 250 1.51 20.05 2.76
CA ALA A 250 1.90 21.15 3.65
C ALA A 250 0.71 22.10 3.93
N VAL A 251 -0.11 22.42 2.92
CA VAL A 251 -1.33 23.22 3.10
C VAL A 251 -2.32 22.52 4.03
N PHE A 252 -2.57 21.21 3.85
CA PHE A 252 -3.49 20.46 4.70
C PHE A 252 -2.94 20.29 6.11
N ARG A 253 -1.64 20.05 6.30
CA ARG A 253 -1.00 20.04 7.63
C ARG A 253 -1.18 21.36 8.35
N LYS A 254 -1.00 22.49 7.65
CA LYS A 254 -1.25 23.81 8.23
C LYS A 254 -2.72 24.02 8.61
N ALA A 255 -3.65 23.54 7.79
CA ALA A 255 -5.09 23.74 7.99
C ALA A 255 -5.70 22.80 9.03
N LEU A 256 -5.24 21.55 9.04
CA LEU A 256 -5.74 20.46 9.87
C LEU A 256 -4.83 20.17 11.06
N GLY A 257 -3.69 20.86 11.21
CA GLY A 257 -2.63 20.70 12.21
C GLY A 257 -1.92 19.33 12.27
N ASP A 258 -0.66 19.34 12.73
CA ASP A 258 0.29 18.23 12.55
C ASP A 258 -0.14 16.91 13.21
N ALA A 259 -0.84 16.95 14.35
CA ALA A 259 -1.27 15.77 15.09
C ALA A 259 -2.22 14.82 14.33
N ASP A 260 -2.97 15.30 13.33
CA ASP A 260 -3.95 14.48 12.58
C ASP A 260 -3.44 14.05 11.20
N THR A 261 -2.16 14.32 10.91
CA THR A 261 -1.51 14.00 9.63
C THR A 261 -0.32 13.07 9.78
N GLY A 262 -0.26 12.33 10.89
CA GLY A 262 0.76 11.35 11.24
C GLY A 262 1.03 10.31 10.14
N PRO A 263 2.10 9.51 10.28
CA PRO A 263 3.12 9.24 9.26
C PRO A 263 2.68 8.32 8.12
N ARG A 264 1.60 8.66 7.40
CA ARG A 264 1.32 8.08 6.09
C ARG A 264 0.35 8.95 5.30
N TRP A 265 0.77 10.17 4.99
CA TRP A 265 0.60 10.61 3.61
C TRP A 265 1.31 9.57 2.76
N SER A 266 0.61 8.80 1.93
CA SER A 266 1.24 7.84 1.01
C SER A 266 1.92 8.55 -0.16
N SER A 267 2.63 9.64 0.13
CA SER A 267 3.70 10.18 -0.68
C SER A 267 5.01 9.76 -0.04
N ALA A 268 5.22 8.47 0.27
CA ALA A 268 6.58 8.02 0.53
C ALA A 268 7.35 8.29 -0.77
N PRO A 269 8.30 9.25 -0.80
CA PRO A 269 9.31 9.19 -1.83
C PRO A 269 9.97 7.84 -1.57
N ARG A 270 10.03 6.97 -2.57
CA ARG A 270 10.97 5.86 -2.52
C ARG A 270 12.30 6.48 -2.12
N PRO A 271 12.98 6.05 -1.05
CA PRO A 271 14.35 6.47 -0.86
C PRO A 271 15.05 6.20 -2.19
N SER A 272 15.66 7.24 -2.77
CA SER A 272 16.45 7.05 -3.97
C SER A 272 17.42 5.92 -3.63
N ARG A 273 17.46 4.88 -4.47
CA ARG A 273 18.40 3.79 -4.32
C ARG A 273 19.80 4.30 -4.62
N ARG A 274 20.34 5.22 -3.80
CA ARG A 274 21.77 5.26 -3.54
C ARG A 274 22.00 4.17 -2.51
N ALA A 275 22.91 3.26 -2.87
CA ALA A 275 23.23 2.04 -2.16
C ALA A 275 23.25 2.26 -0.64
N VAL A 276 22.19 1.81 0.04
CA VAL A 276 22.25 1.61 1.48
C VAL A 276 23.00 0.32 1.67
N ASP A 277 24.28 0.47 2.00
CA ASP A 277 25.23 -0.60 2.22
C ASP A 277 24.68 -1.55 3.30
N ALA A 278 24.32 -2.76 2.86
CA ALA A 278 23.74 -3.82 3.69
C ALA A 278 24.70 -4.30 4.80
N SER A 279 25.96 -3.87 4.77
CA SER A 279 26.97 -4.19 5.77
C SER A 279 26.68 -3.56 7.14
N SER A 280 26.07 -2.37 7.19
CA SER A 280 25.85 -1.64 8.46
C SER A 280 24.72 -2.21 9.33
N LYS A 281 23.72 -2.86 8.73
CA LYS A 281 22.55 -3.40 9.44
C LYS A 281 22.82 -4.76 10.09
N MET A 282 23.79 -5.52 9.57
CA MET A 282 24.20 -6.81 10.12
C MET A 282 25.24 -6.69 11.24
N ALA A 283 26.08 -5.65 11.25
CA ALA A 283 27.01 -5.39 12.34
C ALA A 283 26.28 -5.23 13.70
N ARG A 284 25.16 -4.50 13.71
CA ARG A 284 24.30 -4.36 14.90
C ARG A 284 23.55 -5.64 15.28
N LEU A 285 23.30 -6.54 14.33
CA LEU A 285 22.65 -7.83 14.58
C LEU A 285 23.62 -8.87 15.17
N ALA A 286 24.92 -8.76 14.83
CA ALA A 286 25.97 -9.61 15.39
C ALA A 286 26.30 -9.22 16.85
N GLU A 287 26.34 -7.91 17.17
CA GLU A 287 26.55 -7.42 18.54
C GLU A 287 25.39 -7.79 19.49
N ALA A 288 24.14 -7.79 19.01
CA ALA A 288 22.98 -8.18 19.81
C ALA A 288 22.92 -9.70 20.10
N LYS A 289 23.60 -10.53 19.31
CA LYS A 289 23.70 -11.99 19.56
C LYS A 289 24.85 -12.39 20.48
N ALA A 290 25.85 -11.53 20.66
CA ALA A 290 27.05 -11.82 21.46
C ALA A 290 26.88 -11.54 22.96
N THR A 291 25.78 -10.93 23.39
CA THR A 291 25.59 -10.43 24.77
C THR A 291 24.77 -11.35 25.70
N HIS A 292 24.48 -12.59 25.29
CA HIS A 292 23.90 -13.61 26.18
C HIS A 292 24.89 -14.76 26.43
N PRO A 293 25.58 -14.80 27.59
CA PRO A 293 26.33 -15.98 27.99
C PRO A 293 25.35 -17.10 28.38
N CYS A 294 25.61 -18.29 27.86
CA CYS A 294 24.92 -19.53 28.21
C CYS A 294 25.37 -19.94 29.63
N ASP A 295 24.48 -19.83 30.62
CA ASP A 295 24.70 -20.38 31.97
C ASP A 295 24.48 -21.89 31.94
N GLU A 296 25.59 -22.63 31.93
CA GLU A 296 25.65 -24.07 32.11
C GLU A 296 25.72 -24.39 33.61
N GLN A 297 24.57 -24.70 34.24
CA GLN A 297 24.52 -25.20 35.61
C GLN A 297 24.17 -26.70 35.64
N ALA A 298 25.19 -27.47 36.04
CA ALA A 298 25.09 -28.87 36.44
C ALA A 298 24.39 -29.04 37.80
N ARG A 299 23.66 -30.17 37.97
CA ARG A 299 23.45 -31.04 39.17
C ARG A 299 22.07 -31.71 39.08
N SER A 300 21.90 -33.02 38.97
CA SER A 300 22.27 -34.16 39.84
C SER A 300 20.99 -34.81 40.41
N ARG A 301 20.77 -36.09 40.10
CA ARG A 301 19.93 -37.11 40.77
C ARG A 301 20.06 -38.34 39.84
N GLY A 302 20.64 -39.47 40.17
CA GLY A 302 20.70 -40.22 41.43
C GLY A 302 20.02 -41.56 41.17
N SER A 303 20.77 -42.64 41.00
CA SER A 303 20.23 -44.01 40.98
C SER A 303 21.02 -44.85 41.99
N LEU A 304 20.28 -45.38 42.95
CA LEU A 304 20.68 -46.38 43.92
C LEU A 304 20.63 -47.77 43.27
N MET A 305 21.59 -48.60 43.71
CA MET A 305 21.75 -50.06 43.55
C MET A 305 21.91 -50.63 42.15
#